data_AF-R7TLX9-F1
#
_entry.id   AF-R7TLX9-F1
#
_cell.length_a   1.000
_cell.length_b   1.000
_cell.length_c   1.000
_cell.angle_alpha   90.00
_cell.angle_beta   90.00
_cell.angle_gamma   90.00
#
_symmetry.space_group_name_H-M   'P 1'
#
loop_
_entity.id
_entity.type
_entity.pdbx_description
1 polymer ?
#
loop_
_entity_poly.entity_id
_entity_poly.type
_entity_poly.pdbx_seq_one_letter_code
_entity_poly.pdbx_strand_id
1 'polypeptide(L)'
;IPTLRDSIKDASMTDLKDFLESIRKHSEHIGHIAMKHVWKKRPAPLPPKLKRKAPPPPNPFGDDVDDGTPNGRHNPFNDEGIETGDEAQDAEEGVSAQDLIDFSPVYRCLHIYSVVVGCDDSS
;
A
#
# COMPACT_ATOMS: atom_id res chain seq x y z
N ILE A 1 15.32 -43.62 3.01
CA ILE A 1 14.31 -42.71 3.63
C ILE A 1 14.83 -41.28 3.74
N PRO A 2 16.08 -41.00 4.20
CA PRO A 2 16.61 -39.63 4.25
C PRO A 2 16.58 -38.91 2.89
N THR A 3 17.04 -39.60 1.85
CA THR A 3 17.03 -39.10 0.46
C THR A 3 15.63 -38.77 -0.09
N LEU A 4 14.59 -39.45 0.40
CA LEU A 4 13.21 -39.18 0.01
C LEU A 4 12.69 -37.91 0.71
N ARG A 5 13.04 -37.72 1.99
CA ARG A 5 12.72 -36.50 2.74
C ARG A 5 13.36 -35.27 2.09
N ASP A 6 14.62 -35.38 1.69
CA ASP A 6 15.34 -34.31 1.01
C ASP A 6 14.71 -33.98 -0.35
N SER A 7 14.38 -34.99 -1.15
CA SER A 7 13.71 -34.77 -2.44
C SER A 7 12.33 -34.11 -2.29
N ILE A 8 11.56 -34.48 -1.26
CA ILE A 8 10.26 -33.86 -0.97
C ILE A 8 10.45 -32.40 -0.54
N LYS A 9 11.46 -32.13 0.29
CA LYS A 9 11.80 -30.77 0.73
C LYS A 9 12.24 -29.90 -0.45
N ASP A 10 13.09 -30.40 -1.32
CA ASP A 10 13.60 -29.66 -2.49
C ASP A 10 12.48 -29.36 -3.50
N ALA A 11 11.61 -30.33 -3.74
CA ALA A 11 10.42 -30.13 -4.59
C ALA A 11 9.49 -29.06 -4.00
N SER A 12 9.23 -29.11 -2.69
CA SER A 12 8.41 -28.11 -1.99
C SER A 12 9.05 -26.72 -2.00
N MET A 13 10.36 -26.62 -1.79
CA MET A 13 11.06 -25.33 -1.83
C MET A 13 11.08 -24.73 -3.24
N THR A 14 11.10 -25.56 -4.28
CA THR A 14 10.97 -25.11 -5.67
C THR A 14 9.57 -24.56 -5.95
N ASP A 15 8.52 -25.30 -5.57
CA ASP A 15 7.12 -24.88 -5.72
C ASP A 15 6.87 -23.52 -5.03
N LEU A 16 7.41 -23.32 -3.81
CA LEU A 16 7.32 -22.05 -3.09
C LEU A 16 8.06 -20.91 -3.81
N LYS A 17 9.27 -21.16 -4.34
CA LYS A 17 10.04 -20.15 -5.06
C LYS A 17 9.34 -19.72 -6.34
N ASP A 18 8.79 -20.68 -7.08
CA ASP A 18 8.05 -20.43 -8.32
C ASP A 18 6.78 -19.61 -8.04
N PHE A 19 6.06 -19.95 -6.97
CA PHE A 19 4.94 -19.14 -6.49
C PHE A 19 5.36 -17.70 -6.17
N LEU A 20 6.40 -17.50 -5.35
CA LEU A 20 6.85 -16.16 -4.99
C LEU A 20 7.34 -15.34 -6.18
N GLU A 21 7.98 -15.99 -7.15
CA GLU A 21 8.40 -15.35 -8.40
C GLU A 21 7.19 -14.99 -9.28
N SER A 22 6.14 -15.82 -9.29
CA SER A 22 4.86 -15.48 -9.93
C SER A 22 4.21 -14.25 -9.28
N ILE A 23 4.18 -14.18 -7.94
CA ILE A 23 3.69 -13.00 -7.22
C ILE A 23 4.51 -11.76 -7.58
N ARG A 24 5.84 -11.88 -7.57
CA ARG A 24 6.75 -10.78 -7.92
C ARG A 24 6.49 -10.25 -9.34
N LYS A 25 6.25 -11.13 -10.31
CA LYS A 25 5.97 -10.75 -11.71
C LYS A 25 4.64 -10.01 -11.87
N HIS A 26 3.64 -10.36 -11.07
CA HIS A 26 2.28 -9.82 -11.19
C HIS A 26 1.94 -8.78 -10.10
N SER A 27 2.91 -8.41 -9.26
CA SER A 27 2.68 -7.55 -8.09
C SER A 27 2.18 -6.16 -8.47
N GLU A 28 2.59 -5.64 -9.62
CA GLU A 28 2.11 -4.36 -10.14
C GLU A 28 0.60 -4.39 -10.38
N HIS A 29 0.10 -5.42 -11.08
CA HIS A 29 -1.32 -5.57 -11.40
C HIS A 29 -2.16 -5.87 -10.15
N ILE A 30 -1.69 -6.78 -9.28
CA ILE A 30 -2.30 -7.07 -7.98
C ILE A 30 -2.38 -5.77 -7.15
N GLY A 31 -1.30 -4.99 -7.13
CA GLY A 31 -1.21 -3.72 -6.43
C GLY A 31 -2.17 -2.67 -6.99
N HIS A 32 -2.29 -2.57 -8.32
CA HIS A 32 -3.25 -1.69 -8.99
C HIS A 32 -4.68 -2.01 -8.55
N ILE A 33 -5.09 -3.28 -8.59
CA ILE A 33 -6.44 -3.70 -8.18
C ILE A 33 -6.66 -3.50 -6.68
N ALA A 34 -5.66 -3.78 -5.84
CA ALA A 34 -5.74 -3.56 -4.40
C ALA A 34 -5.92 -2.06 -4.08
N MET A 35 -5.11 -1.20 -4.71
CA MET A 35 -5.25 0.26 -4.60
C MET A 35 -6.63 0.70 -5.11
N LYS A 36 -7.13 0.07 -6.19
CA LYS A 36 -8.46 0.38 -6.76
C LYS A 36 -9.58 0.22 -5.71
N HIS A 37 -9.49 -0.81 -4.89
CA HIS A 37 -10.47 -1.07 -3.85
C HIS A 37 -10.32 -0.16 -2.62
N VAL A 38 -9.09 0.29 -2.31
CA VAL A 38 -8.82 1.16 -1.14
C VAL A 38 -9.31 2.60 -1.37
N TRP A 39 -9.15 3.17 -2.57
CA TRP A 39 -9.65 4.53 -2.83
C TRP A 39 -11.17 4.61 -2.70
N LYS A 40 -11.90 3.58 -3.17
CA LYS A 40 -13.36 3.51 -3.08
C LYS A 40 -13.87 3.36 -1.64
N LYS A 41 -13.06 2.81 -0.73
CA LYS A 41 -13.39 2.65 0.70
C LYS A 41 -12.82 3.75 1.61
N ARG A 42 -12.06 4.71 1.07
CA ARG A 42 -11.43 5.76 1.88
C ARG A 42 -12.52 6.74 2.36
N PRO A 43 -12.73 6.92 3.68
CA PRO A 43 -13.59 8.00 4.16
C PRO A 43 -13.01 9.34 3.70
N ALA A 44 -13.88 10.29 3.33
CA ALA A 44 -13.46 11.60 2.86
C ALA A 44 -12.40 12.22 3.79
N PRO A 45 -11.33 12.85 3.27
CA PRO A 45 -10.34 13.51 4.11
C PRO A 45 -11.05 14.45 5.08
N LEU A 46 -10.79 14.29 6.38
CA LEU A 46 -11.33 15.21 7.38
C LEU A 46 -10.88 16.63 7.01
N PRO A 47 -11.78 17.64 7.04
CA PRO A 47 -11.42 19.00 6.65
C PRO A 47 -10.26 19.50 7.53
N PRO A 48 -9.27 20.22 6.95
CA PRO A 48 -8.16 20.75 7.72
C PRO A 48 -8.72 21.66 8.82
N LYS A 49 -8.42 21.35 10.08
CA LYS A 49 -8.79 22.22 11.19
C LYS A 49 -8.10 23.56 10.98
N LEU A 50 -8.87 24.58 10.60
CA LEU A 50 -8.46 25.98 10.58
C LEU A 50 -7.87 26.32 11.95
N LYS A 51 -6.53 26.39 12.03
CA LYS A 51 -5.84 26.92 13.20
C LYS A 51 -6.26 28.39 13.29
N ARG A 52 -7.18 28.70 14.22
CA ARG A 52 -7.53 30.08 14.58
C ARG A 52 -6.22 30.82 14.86
N LYS A 53 -5.90 31.81 14.03
CA LYS A 53 -4.75 32.68 14.25
C LYS A 53 -4.99 33.40 15.58
N ALA A 54 -4.22 33.07 16.60
CA ALA A 54 -4.14 33.92 17.77
C ALA A 54 -3.68 35.31 17.32
N PRO A 55 -4.24 36.41 17.84
CA PRO A 55 -3.73 37.74 17.56
C PRO A 55 -2.24 37.79 17.90
N PRO A 56 -1.38 38.36 17.04
CA PRO A 56 0.02 38.53 17.37
C PRO A 56 0.16 39.38 18.66
N PRO A 57 1.18 39.12 19.50
CA PRO A 57 1.43 39.94 20.68
C PRO A 57 1.68 41.40 20.26
N PRO A 58 1.32 42.39 21.10
CA PRO A 58 1.52 43.79 20.75
C PRO A 58 3.03 44.08 20.64
N ASN A 59 3.47 44.52 19.46
CA ASN A 59 4.84 44.97 19.24
C ASN A 59 5.06 46.31 19.98
N PRO A 60 6.08 46.45 20.83
CA PRO A 60 6.34 47.68 21.58
C PRO A 60 7.16 48.74 20.81
N PHE A 61 7.42 48.54 19.51
CA PHE A 61 8.22 49.43 18.66
C PHE A 61 7.57 49.69 17.29
N GLY A 62 6.23 49.67 17.22
CA GLY A 62 5.50 49.92 15.98
C GLY A 62 4.71 51.21 16.06
N ASP A 63 5.38 52.35 15.85
CA ASP A 63 4.71 53.58 15.47
C ASP A 63 3.85 53.32 14.22
N ASP A 64 2.65 53.91 14.23
CA ASP A 64 1.62 53.79 13.22
C ASP A 64 2.12 54.15 11.81
N VAL A 65 2.01 53.22 10.86
CA VAL A 65 1.99 53.47 9.42
C VAL A 65 0.86 52.66 8.77
N ASP A 66 -0.32 53.24 8.84
CA ASP A 66 -1.44 53.13 7.88
C ASP A 66 -0.97 53.73 6.54
N ASP A 67 -1.27 53.30 5.32
CA ASP A 67 -2.10 52.28 4.67
C ASP A 67 -1.55 52.18 3.23
N GLY A 68 -1.71 51.05 2.53
CA GLY A 68 -1.67 51.10 1.06
C GLY A 68 -1.10 49.93 0.27
N THR A 69 -1.02 48.69 0.78
CA THR A 69 -0.59 47.57 -0.08
C THR A 69 -1.57 46.40 -0.04
N PRO A 70 -2.35 46.13 -1.11
CA PRO A 70 -3.23 44.98 -1.16
C PRO A 70 -2.38 43.72 -1.27
N ASN A 71 -2.40 42.97 -0.16
CA ASN A 71 -2.22 41.53 -0.02
C ASN A 71 -1.87 40.73 -1.31
N GLY A 72 -0.64 40.91 -1.80
CA GLY A 72 -0.05 40.12 -2.89
C GLY A 72 0.90 39.05 -2.35
N ARG A 73 0.44 38.20 -1.43
CA ARG A 73 1.18 36.96 -1.11
C ARG A 73 0.62 35.82 -1.95
N HIS A 74 1.00 35.83 -3.23
CA HIS A 74 0.97 34.63 -4.05
C HIS A 74 1.95 33.63 -3.41
N ASN A 75 1.43 32.65 -2.67
CA ASN A 75 2.21 31.51 -2.24
C ASN A 75 2.49 30.65 -3.49
N PRO A 76 3.74 30.54 -3.97
CA PRO A 76 4.06 29.76 -5.17
C PRO A 76 4.06 28.24 -4.92
N PHE A 77 3.64 27.83 -3.71
CA PHE A 77 3.68 26.44 -3.26
C PHE A 77 2.29 25.77 -3.28
N ASN A 78 1.25 26.49 -3.68
CA ASN A 78 -0.08 25.92 -3.87
C ASN A 78 -0.30 25.69 -5.37
N ASP A 79 0.51 24.83 -5.98
CA ASP A 79 0.22 24.29 -7.32
C ASP A 79 -0.64 23.03 -7.13
N GLU A 80 -1.94 23.27 -7.11
CA GLU A 80 -3.00 22.27 -7.22
C GLU A 80 -2.95 21.69 -8.63
N GLY A 81 -2.33 20.53 -8.78
CA GLY A 81 -2.16 19.88 -10.08
C GLY A 81 -2.05 18.35 -9.98
N ILE A 82 -2.86 17.71 -9.14
CA ILE A 82 -3.14 16.28 -9.34
C ILE A 82 -4.37 16.19 -10.25
N GLU A 83 -4.11 16.25 -11.56
CA GLU A 83 -5.05 15.73 -12.54
C GLU A 83 -5.22 14.23 -12.24
N THR A 84 -6.29 13.89 -11.55
CA THR A 84 -6.72 12.49 -11.39
C THR A 84 -7.42 12.09 -12.68
N GLY A 85 -6.66 12.04 -13.77
CA GLY A 85 -7.09 11.46 -15.03
C GLY A 85 -7.05 9.94 -14.90
N ASP A 86 -8.21 9.34 -14.69
CA ASP A 86 -8.71 8.23 -15.51
C ASP A 86 -10.01 7.68 -14.90
N GLU A 87 -11.11 8.34 -15.24
CA GLU A 87 -12.44 7.73 -15.24
C GLU A 87 -12.54 6.84 -16.49
N ALA A 88 -11.98 5.63 -16.43
CA ALA A 88 -12.27 4.62 -17.44
C ALA A 88 -12.19 3.21 -16.86
N GLN A 89 -13.34 2.52 -16.95
CA GLN A 89 -13.58 1.08 -16.81
C GLN A 89 -14.17 0.63 -15.46
N ASP A 90 -15.48 0.84 -15.37
CA ASP A 90 -16.46 0.22 -14.46
C ASP A 90 -16.75 -1.27 -14.76
N ALA A 91 -15.94 -1.96 -15.58
CA ALA A 91 -16.19 -3.36 -15.95
C ALA A 91 -15.50 -4.40 -15.05
N GLU A 92 -14.57 -3.97 -14.18
CA GLU A 92 -13.78 -4.83 -13.26
C GLU A 92 -14.31 -4.76 -11.82
N GLU A 93 -15.61 -4.54 -11.62
CA GLU A 93 -16.19 -4.27 -10.29
C GLU A 93 -16.33 -5.53 -9.39
N GLY A 94 -15.80 -6.69 -9.80
CA GLY A 94 -15.99 -7.95 -9.08
C GLY A 94 -14.73 -8.72 -8.70
N VAL A 95 -13.56 -8.43 -9.29
CA VAL A 95 -12.36 -9.23 -9.07
C VAL A 95 -11.52 -8.59 -7.97
N SER A 96 -11.43 -9.27 -6.82
CA SER A 96 -10.55 -8.82 -5.75
C SER A 96 -9.11 -9.19 -6.06
N ALA A 97 -8.15 -8.42 -5.55
CA ALA A 97 -6.72 -8.73 -5.70
C ALA A 97 -6.36 -10.12 -5.12
N GLN A 98 -7.17 -10.65 -4.20
CA GLN A 98 -6.98 -11.97 -3.61
C GLN A 98 -7.38 -13.10 -4.58
N ASP A 99 -8.35 -12.86 -5.46
CA ASP A 99 -8.82 -13.85 -6.45
C ASP A 99 -7.81 -14.10 -7.56
N LEU A 100 -6.82 -13.21 -7.71
CA LEU A 100 -5.73 -13.34 -8.68
C LEU A 100 -4.59 -14.25 -8.20
N ILE A 101 -4.66 -14.73 -6.95
CA ILE A 101 -3.56 -15.45 -6.31
C ILE A 101 -4.01 -16.84 -5.87
N ASP A 102 -3.36 -17.88 -6.39
CA ASP A 102 -3.48 -19.23 -5.84
C ASP A 102 -2.49 -19.43 -4.69
N PHE A 103 -2.99 -19.40 -3.46
CA PHE A 103 -2.18 -19.66 -2.25
C PHE A 103 -1.92 -21.15 -1.97
N SER A 104 -2.42 -22.07 -2.80
CA SER A 104 -2.23 -23.52 -2.62
C SER A 104 -0.77 -23.93 -2.47
N PRO A 105 0.21 -23.38 -3.23
CA PRO A 105 1.63 -23.70 -3.03
C PRO A 105 2.11 -23.37 -1.62
N VAL A 106 1.69 -22.25 -1.03
CA VAL A 106 2.06 -21.86 0.35
C VAL A 106 1.53 -22.86 1.36
N TYR A 107 0.24 -23.23 1.26
CA TYR A 107 -0.38 -24.18 2.18
C TYR A 107 0.19 -25.59 2.03
N ARG A 108 0.44 -26.01 0.79
CA ARG A 108 1.09 -27.29 0.51
C ARG A 108 2.49 -27.34 1.13
N CYS A 109 3.29 -26.29 0.93
CA CYS A 109 4.65 -26.22 1.47
C CYS A 109 4.67 -26.19 2.99
N LEU A 110 3.76 -25.42 3.62
CA LEU A 110 3.62 -25.40 5.07
C LEU A 110 3.26 -26.79 5.62
N HIS A 111 2.30 -27.47 4.98
CA HIS A 111 1.88 -28.80 5.41
C HIS A 111 3.02 -29.82 5.27
N ILE A 112 3.74 -29.81 4.14
CA ILE A 112 4.91 -30.68 3.92
C ILE A 112 5.97 -30.40 4.98
N TYR A 113 6.27 -29.13 5.28
CA TYR A 113 7.24 -28.76 6.31
C TYR A 113 6.84 -29.31 7.68
N SER A 114 5.59 -29.15 8.10
CA SER A 114 5.11 -29.67 9.39
C SER A 114 5.20 -31.20 9.48
N VAL A 115 4.92 -31.93 8.39
CA VAL A 115 4.95 -33.39 8.37
C VAL A 115 6.38 -33.95 8.23
N VAL A 116 7.25 -33.29 7.46
CA VAL A 116 8.63 -33.72 7.23
C VAL A 116 9.53 -33.35 8.40
N VAL A 117 9.46 -32.12 8.90
CA VAL A 117 10.34 -31.60 9.97
C VAL A 117 9.90 -32.06 11.36
N GLY A 118 8.60 -32.25 11.61
CA GLY A 118 8.11 -32.79 12.88
C GLY A 118 8.57 -34.23 13.19
N CYS A 119 9.18 -34.92 12.23
CA CYS A 119 9.76 -36.25 12.41
C CYS A 119 11.29 -36.26 12.59
N ASP A 120 11.98 -35.13 12.43
CA ASP A 120 13.46 -35.11 12.44
C ASP A 120 14.05 -34.95 13.86
N ASP A 121 13.26 -34.52 14.86
CA ASP A 121 13.70 -34.36 16.26
C ASP A 121 13.57 -35.63 17.13
N SER A 122 13.26 -36.79 16.54
CA SER A 122 13.03 -38.07 17.27
C SER A 122 14.13 -39.10 17.08
N SER A 123 15.41 -38.71 17.06
CA SER A 123 16.54 -39.66 17.10
C SER A 123 17.76 -39.12 17.80
#